data_AF-A0AAW4YD40-F1
#
_entry.id   AF-A0AAW4YD40-F1
#
_cell.length_a   1.000
_cell.length_b   1.000
_cell.length_c   1.000
_cell.angle_alpha   90.00
_cell.angle_beta   90.00
_cell.angle_gamma   90.00
#
_symmetry.space_group_name_H-M   'P 1'
#
loop_
_entity.id
_entity.type
_entity.pdbx_description
1 polymer ?
#
loop_
_entity_poly.entity_id
_entity_poly.type
_entity_poly.pdbx_seq_one_letter_code
_entity_poly.pdbx_strand_id
1 'polypeptide(L)'
;RETEKKYPVKMKNNKIIPNEEIKDEKLKKEIENFKFFVQYGSFKGIENYENGDISYNSEAPIYSAKYKLKNDDYNVKELRKRYN
;
A
#
# COMPACT_ATOMS: atom_id res chain seq x y z
N ARG A 1 14.43 5.71 -15.26
CA ARG A 1 15.09 4.77 -14.32
C ARG A 1 16.24 5.43 -13.56
N GLU A 2 16.99 6.37 -14.16
CA GLU A 2 18.10 7.07 -13.48
C GLU A 2 17.71 8.06 -12.37
N THR A 3 16.40 8.33 -12.19
CA THR A 3 15.88 9.17 -11.10
C THR A 3 15.44 8.37 -9.87
N GLU A 4 15.44 7.04 -9.94
CA GLU A 4 15.04 6.17 -8.82
C GLU A 4 16.15 6.12 -7.78
N LYS A 5 15.83 6.52 -6.55
CA LYS A 5 16.72 6.42 -5.39
C LYS A 5 16.23 5.31 -4.49
N LYS A 6 17.13 4.41 -4.09
CA LYS A 6 16.87 3.31 -3.16
C LYS A 6 17.58 3.58 -1.85
N TYR A 7 16.88 3.35 -0.74
CA TYR A 7 17.41 3.50 0.61
C TYR A 7 17.30 2.15 1.31
N PRO A 8 18.41 1.45 1.57
CA PRO A 8 18.38 0.16 2.26
C PRO A 8 17.85 0.32 3.69
N VAL A 9 16.94 -0.57 4.11
CA VAL A 9 16.33 -0.58 5.43
C VAL A 9 16.30 -1.99 6.02
N LYS A 10 16.11 -2.08 7.34
CA LYS A 10 15.82 -3.32 8.07
C LYS A 10 14.56 -3.15 8.90
N MET A 11 13.82 -4.25 9.10
CA MET A 11 12.69 -4.30 10.01
C MET A 11 13.09 -4.98 11.32
N LYS A 12 12.89 -4.32 12.46
CA LYS A 12 13.13 -4.90 13.79
C LYS A 12 12.09 -4.38 14.76
N ASN A 13 11.47 -5.27 15.54
CA ASN A 13 10.44 -4.91 16.53
C ASN A 13 9.33 -4.02 15.96
N ASN A 14 8.82 -4.37 14.77
CA ASN A 14 7.78 -3.63 14.03
C ASN A 14 8.14 -2.16 13.68
N LYS A 15 9.45 -1.85 13.63
CA LYS A 15 10.00 -0.56 13.21
C LYS A 15 10.88 -0.74 11.97
N ILE A 16 10.78 0.21 11.04
CA ILE A 16 11.67 0.31 9.88
C ILE A 16 12.84 1.19 10.29
N ILE A 17 14.07 0.69 10.10
CA ILE A 17 15.30 1.37 10.51
C ILE A 17 16.18 1.51 9.27
N PRO A 18 16.58 2.73 8.86
CA PRO A 18 17.56 2.92 7.80
C PRO A 18 18.87 2.19 8.10
N ASN A 19 19.45 1.53 7.09
CA ASN A 19 20.75 0.88 7.25
C ASN A 19 21.92 1.83 7.02
N GLU A 20 21.66 2.97 6.38
CA GLU A 20 22.64 3.99 6.02
C GLU A 20 22.19 5.35 6.53
N GLU A 21 23.13 6.30 6.63
CA GLU A 21 22.84 7.67 7.04
C GLU A 21 22.02 8.41 5.97
N ILE A 22 20.89 9.00 6.39
CA ILE A 22 20.04 9.82 5.54
C ILE A 22 20.12 11.25 6.04
N LYS A 23 20.79 12.12 5.27
CA LYS A 23 21.00 13.55 5.62
C LYS A 23 19.70 14.36 5.63
N ASP A 24 18.73 13.95 4.81
CA ASP A 24 17.42 14.58 4.79
C ASP A 24 16.55 14.05 5.93
N GLU A 25 16.41 14.86 6.98
CA GLU A 25 15.60 14.54 8.15
C GLU A 25 14.12 14.30 7.84
N LYS A 26 13.57 14.94 6.80
CA LYS A 26 12.18 14.71 6.39
C LYS A 26 12.04 13.32 5.79
N LEU A 27 12.95 12.95 4.88
CA LEU A 27 12.97 11.63 4.25
C LEU A 27 13.21 10.52 5.28
N LYS A 28 14.14 10.72 6.21
CA LYS A 28 14.41 9.78 7.29
C LYS A 28 13.16 9.51 8.12
N LYS A 29 12.44 10.57 8.53
CA LYS A 29 11.17 10.44 9.25
C LYS A 29 10.08 9.77 8.42
N GLU A 30 10.02 10.01 7.12
CA GLU A 30 9.07 9.35 6.22
C GLU A 30 9.31 7.83 6.19
N ILE A 31 10.57 7.40 6.07
CA ILE A 31 10.97 5.99 6.08
C ILE A 31 10.69 5.34 7.44
N GLU A 32 11.08 5.97 8.55
CA GLU A 32 10.89 5.43 9.90
C GLU A 32 9.40 5.30 10.29
N ASN A 33 8.57 6.24 9.83
CA ASN A 33 7.12 6.23 10.08
C ASN A 33 6.31 5.47 9.03
N PHE A 34 6.96 4.94 7.98
CA PHE A 34 6.27 4.23 6.91
C PHE A 34 5.49 3.05 7.48
N LYS A 35 4.26 2.88 6.97
CA LYS A 35 3.41 1.74 7.28
C LYS A 35 3.01 1.07 5.98
N PHE A 36 3.27 -0.22 5.87
CA PHE A 36 2.75 -1.01 4.77
C PHE A 36 1.22 -1.06 4.87
N PHE A 37 0.55 -1.08 3.71
CA PHE A 37 -0.91 -1.12 3.65
C PHE A 37 -1.49 -2.29 4.46
N VAL A 38 -0.83 -3.46 4.46
CA VAL A 38 -1.24 -4.63 5.26
C VAL A 38 -1.30 -4.37 6.78
N GLN A 39 -0.61 -3.35 7.29
CA GLN A 39 -0.60 -3.02 8.72
C GLN A 39 -1.83 -2.21 9.18
N TYR A 40 -2.60 -1.65 8.24
CA TYR A 40 -3.76 -0.81 8.57
C TYR A 40 -4.97 -1.01 7.64
N GLY A 41 -4.80 -1.65 6.49
CA GLY A 41 -5.87 -1.97 5.56
C GLY A 41 -6.76 -3.06 6.13
N SER A 42 -8.06 -2.90 5.93
CA SER A 42 -9.08 -3.84 6.37
C SER A 42 -10.13 -3.98 5.29
N PHE A 43 -10.24 -5.16 4.68
CA PHE A 43 -11.26 -5.45 3.68
C PHE A 43 -12.48 -6.11 4.32
N LYS A 44 -13.64 -5.91 3.71
CA LYS A 44 -14.81 -6.75 3.97
C LYS A 44 -14.65 -8.07 3.21
N GLY A 45 -15.48 -9.08 3.52
CA GLY A 45 -15.58 -10.25 2.64
C GLY A 45 -15.93 -9.82 1.21
N ILE A 46 -15.39 -10.52 0.22
CA ILE A 46 -15.47 -10.13 -1.19
C ILE A 46 -16.92 -10.04 -1.70
N GLU A 47 -17.80 -10.86 -1.12
CA GLU A 47 -19.24 -10.89 -1.36
C GLU A 47 -19.96 -9.60 -0.94
N ASN A 48 -19.35 -8.77 -0.09
CA ASN A 48 -19.92 -7.50 0.37
C ASN A 48 -19.60 -6.32 -0.57
N TYR A 49 -18.90 -6.56 -1.68
CA TYR A 49 -18.64 -5.55 -2.70
C TYR A 49 -19.59 -5.76 -3.88
N GLU A 50 -20.44 -4.76 -4.13
CA GLU A 50 -21.46 -4.81 -5.19
C GLU A 50 -20.88 -4.47 -6.57
N ASN A 51 -21.50 -5.02 -7.62
CA ASN A 51 -21.22 -4.69 -9.03
C ASN A 51 -19.74 -4.87 -9.43
N GLY A 52 -19.14 -5.98 -9.00
CA GLY A 52 -17.79 -6.36 -9.42
C GLY A 52 -17.73 -6.74 -10.89
N ASP A 53 -16.71 -6.23 -11.59
CA ASP A 53 -16.34 -6.66 -12.93
C ASP A 53 -15.31 -7.80 -12.81
N ILE A 54 -15.72 -9.01 -13.19
CA ILE A 54 -14.94 -10.24 -13.02
C ILE A 54 -14.49 -10.71 -14.41
N SER A 55 -13.18 -10.96 -14.56
CA SER A 55 -12.61 -11.46 -15.81
C SER A 55 -11.70 -12.66 -15.60
N TYR A 56 -11.65 -13.52 -16.61
CA TYR A 56 -10.79 -14.69 -16.69
C TYR A 56 -10.22 -14.83 -18.10
N ASN A 57 -8.90 -14.94 -18.21
CA ASN A 57 -8.17 -15.27 -19.43
C ASN A 57 -7.49 -16.64 -19.26
N SER A 58 -8.00 -17.65 -19.95
CA SER A 58 -7.50 -19.03 -19.89
C SER A 58 -6.18 -19.27 -20.61
N GLU A 59 -5.77 -18.42 -21.55
CA GLU A 59 -4.52 -18.59 -22.29
C GLU A 59 -3.29 -18.29 -21.42
N ALA A 60 -3.43 -17.40 -20.43
CA ALA A 60 -2.39 -16.99 -19.49
C ALA A 60 -2.72 -17.29 -18.01
N PRO A 61 -3.69 -18.18 -17.75
CA PRO A 61 -4.50 -18.28 -16.51
C PRO A 61 -4.58 -17.01 -15.62
N ILE A 62 -5.00 -15.88 -16.17
CA ILE A 62 -5.11 -14.61 -15.44
C ILE A 62 -6.56 -14.38 -15.03
N TYR A 63 -6.79 -14.06 -13.75
CA TYR A 63 -8.08 -13.66 -13.21
C TYR A 63 -8.00 -12.26 -12.60
N SER A 64 -9.09 -11.50 -12.67
CA SER A 64 -9.21 -10.24 -11.94
C SER A 64 -10.64 -9.97 -11.49
N ALA A 65 -10.77 -9.24 -10.39
CA ALA A 65 -12.04 -8.73 -9.89
C ALA A 65 -11.86 -7.24 -9.57
N LYS A 66 -12.66 -6.39 -10.21
CA LYS A 66 -12.57 -4.94 -10.11
C LYS A 66 -13.86 -4.38 -9.52
N TYR A 67 -13.72 -3.59 -8.45
CA TYR A 67 -14.84 -2.99 -7.75
C TYR A 67 -14.69 -1.48 -7.68
N LYS A 68 -15.81 -0.75 -7.81
CA LYS A 68 -15.84 0.68 -7.60
C LYS A 68 -16.08 0.97 -6.13
N LEU A 69 -15.08 1.56 -5.47
CA LEU A 69 -15.20 1.96 -4.06
C LEU A 69 -15.77 3.38 -3.94
N LYS A 70 -16.43 3.64 -2.81
CA LYS A 70 -16.92 4.97 -2.41
C LYS A 70 -15.88 5.66 -1.51
N ASN A 71 -15.96 6.99 -1.39
CA ASN A 71 -15.04 7.77 -0.54
C ASN A 71 -15.23 7.50 0.96
N ASP A 72 -16.36 6.92 1.35
CA ASP A 72 -16.63 6.55 2.73
C ASP A 72 -16.07 5.18 3.14
N ASP A 73 -15.53 4.41 2.18
CA ASP A 73 -14.81 3.16 2.43
C ASP A 73 -13.64 3.37 3.41
N TYR A 74 -13.45 2.41 4.31
CA TYR A 74 -12.44 2.49 5.36
C TYR A 74 -11.02 2.62 4.79
N ASN A 75 -10.66 1.80 3.81
CA ASN A 75 -9.33 1.82 3.21
C ASN A 75 -9.09 3.10 2.41
N VAL A 76 -10.13 3.57 1.69
CA VAL A 76 -10.05 4.85 0.96
C VAL A 76 -9.80 6.02 1.91
N LYS A 77 -10.47 6.06 3.06
CA LYS A 77 -10.23 7.07 4.11
C LYS A 77 -8.81 6.99 4.66
N GLU A 78 -8.32 5.78 4.99
CA GLU A 78 -6.96 5.61 5.51
C GLU A 78 -5.89 6.03 4.52
N LEU A 79 -6.07 5.78 3.22
CA LEU A 79 -5.16 6.27 2.19
C LEU A 79 -5.17 7.80 2.11
N ARG A 80 -6.34 8.44 2.08
CA ARG A 80 -6.46 9.92 2.04
C ARG A 80 -5.91 10.62 3.29
N LYS A 81 -5.83 9.94 4.44
CA LYS A 81 -5.18 10.49 5.64
C LYS A 81 -3.66 10.43 5.57
N ARG A 82 -3.11 9.47 4.82
CA ARG A 82 -1.66 9.18 4.76
C ARG A 82 -0.98 9.84 3.57
N TYR A 83 -1.72 10.06 2.50
CA TYR A 83 -1.24 10.64 1.25
C TYR A 83 -2.10 11.84 0.91
N ASN A 84 -1.44 12.99 0.73
CA ASN A 84 -2.05 14.23 0.24
C ASN A 84 -2.07 14.25 -1.29
#